data_AF-A0A1E5K4T3-F1
#
_entry.id   AF-A0A1E5K4T3-F1
#
_cell.length_a   1.000
_cell.length_b   1.000
_cell.length_c   1.000
_cell.angle_alpha   90.00
_cell.angle_beta   90.00
_cell.angle_gamma   90.00
#
_symmetry.space_group_name_H-M   'P 1'
#
loop_
_entity.id
_entity.type
_entity.pdbx_description
1 polymer ?
#
loop_
_entity_poly.entity_id
_entity_poly.type
_entity_poly.pdbx_seq_one_letter_code
_entity_poly.pdbx_strand_id
1 'polypeptide(L)'
;MRNKSMTILVYIIIGLAAVGLFSQLFGNTISFLSRILVTIVIGAAIFGLLYYFFVRRNSPTNTEDRKKYKQAVKQSKTKYNSTSSPIPKKATHKKKRTKKASHLRVIEGSKSKKKNRASY
;
A
#
# COMPACT_ATOMS: atom_id res chain seq x y z
N MET A 1 -28.54 21.73 -29.63
CA MET A 1 -28.75 21.26 -31.03
C MET A 1 -28.22 19.85 -31.15
N ARG A 2 -29.08 18.85 -31.40
CA ARG A 2 -28.69 17.43 -31.54
C ARG A 2 -27.99 17.25 -32.88
N ASN A 3 -26.76 16.73 -32.87
CA ASN A 3 -25.90 16.50 -34.03
C ASN A 3 -26.43 15.34 -34.91
N LYS A 4 -27.59 15.54 -35.54
CA LYS A 4 -28.27 14.57 -36.42
C LYS A 4 -27.35 13.97 -37.48
N SER A 5 -26.42 14.75 -38.01
CA SER A 5 -25.43 14.30 -39.00
C SER A 5 -24.46 13.26 -38.42
N MET A 6 -24.03 13.42 -37.17
CA MET A 6 -23.19 12.42 -36.50
C MET A 6 -23.97 11.14 -36.22
N THR A 7 -25.24 11.25 -35.84
CA THR A 7 -26.11 10.09 -35.65
C THR A 7 -26.30 9.32 -36.96
N ILE A 8 -26.51 10.00 -38.08
CA ILE A 8 -26.63 9.37 -39.40
C ILE A 8 -25.35 8.63 -39.80
N LEU A 9 -24.18 9.23 -39.56
CA LEU A 9 -22.89 8.62 -39.86
C LEU A 9 -22.66 7.36 -39.02
N VAL A 10 -23.00 7.40 -37.72
CA VAL A 10 -22.90 6.23 -36.85
C VAL A 10 -23.77 5.09 -37.36
N TYR A 11 -25.01 5.36 -37.79
CA TYR A 11 -25.87 4.32 -38.37
C TYR A 11 -25.32 3.76 -39.68
N ILE A 12 -24.73 4.58 -40.54
CA ILE A 12 -24.07 4.11 -41.77
C ILE A 12 -22.90 3.20 -41.43
N ILE A 13 -22.06 3.58 -40.47
CA ILE A 13 -20.89 2.78 -40.05
C ILE A 13 -21.35 1.44 -39.47
N ILE A 14 -22.37 1.44 -38.61
CA ILE A 14 -22.94 0.22 -38.04
C ILE A 14 -23.54 -0.67 -39.14
N GLY A 15 -24.27 -0.09 -40.09
CA GLY A 15 -24.84 -0.81 -41.23
C GLY A 15 -23.76 -1.46 -42.10
N LEU A 16 -22.70 -0.70 -42.43
CA LEU A 16 -21.57 -1.22 -43.20
C LEU A 16 -20.83 -2.34 -42.45
N ALA A 17 -20.63 -2.17 -41.14
CA ALA A 17 -20.01 -3.18 -40.30
C ALA A 17 -20.83 -4.47 -40.27
N ALA A 18 -22.16 -4.37 -40.13
CA ALA A 18 -23.05 -5.53 -40.16
C ALA A 18 -22.93 -6.28 -41.49
N VAL A 19 -23.00 -5.57 -42.63
CA VAL A 19 -22.84 -6.18 -43.96
C VAL A 19 -21.48 -6.86 -44.13
N GLY A 20 -20.41 -6.21 -43.67
CA GLY A 20 -19.06 -6.79 -43.68
C GLY A 20 -18.97 -8.08 -42.85
N LEU A 21 -19.59 -8.10 -41.66
CA LEU A 21 -19.66 -9.29 -40.82
C LEU A 21 -20.46 -10.42 -41.48
N PHE A 22 -21.62 -10.12 -42.07
CA PHE A 22 -22.41 -11.13 -42.79
C PHE A 22 -21.64 -11.71 -43.98
N SER A 23 -20.98 -10.87 -44.77
CA SER A 23 -20.15 -11.31 -45.89
C SER A 23 -19.02 -12.24 -45.43
N GLN A 24 -18.35 -11.90 -44.33
CA GLN A 24 -17.29 -12.72 -43.77
C GLN A 24 -17.82 -14.04 -43.17
N LEU A 25 -19.03 -14.03 -42.62
CA LEU A 25 -19.69 -15.21 -42.07
C LEU A 25 -20.05 -16.23 -43.14
N PHE A 26 -20.49 -15.82 -44.33
CA PHE A 26 -20.83 -16.75 -45.42
C PHE A 26 -19.65 -17.08 -46.34
N GLY A 27 -18.74 -16.14 -46.57
CA GLY A 27 -17.60 -16.35 -47.47
C GLY A 27 -16.45 -17.13 -46.83
N ASN A 28 -16.14 -16.89 -45.55
CA ASN A 28 -14.96 -17.46 -44.87
C ASN A 28 -15.19 -17.59 -43.35
N THR A 29 -16.25 -18.30 -42.97
CA THR A 29 -16.70 -18.48 -41.57
C THR A 29 -15.58 -18.96 -40.65
N ILE A 30 -14.80 -19.95 -41.11
CA ILE A 30 -13.77 -20.62 -40.32
C ILE A 30 -12.65 -19.66 -39.96
N SER A 31 -12.20 -18.84 -40.93
CA SER A 31 -11.16 -17.84 -40.68
C SER A 31 -11.63 -16.75 -39.74
N PHE A 32 -12.88 -16.28 -39.89
CA PHE A 32 -13.49 -15.29 -39.01
C PHE A 32 -13.54 -15.77 -37.56
N LEU A 33 -14.09 -16.97 -37.33
CA LEU A 33 -14.23 -17.53 -35.98
C LEU A 33 -12.86 -17.80 -35.34
N SER A 34 -11.91 -18.32 -36.12
CA SER A 34 -10.53 -18.52 -35.66
C SER A 34 -9.88 -17.22 -35.21
N ARG A 35 -10.10 -16.12 -35.93
CA ARG A 35 -9.55 -14.79 -35.56
C ARG A 35 -10.14 -14.28 -34.25
N ILE A 36 -11.45 -14.40 -34.01
CA ILE A 36 -12.01 -13.94 -32.72
C ILE A 36 -11.49 -14.80 -31.59
N LEU A 37 -11.37 -16.12 -31.80
CA LEU A 37 -10.85 -17.04 -30.80
C LEU A 37 -9.39 -16.71 -30.45
N VAL A 38 -8.53 -16.47 -31.45
CA VAL A 38 -7.15 -16.02 -31.24
C VAL A 38 -7.11 -14.68 -30.51
N THR A 39 -8.00 -13.74 -30.83
CA THR A 39 -8.07 -12.42 -30.18
C THR A 39 -8.45 -12.57 -28.71
N ILE A 40 -9.43 -13.41 -28.39
CA ILE A 40 -9.84 -13.73 -27.02
C ILE A 40 -8.70 -14.40 -26.25
N VAL A 41 -8.02 -15.37 -26.86
CA VAL A 41 -6.89 -16.08 -26.24
C VAL A 41 -5.75 -15.11 -25.92
N ILE A 42 -5.36 -14.25 -26.87
CA ILE A 42 -4.30 -13.25 -26.66
C ILE A 42 -4.74 -12.23 -25.61
N GLY A 43 -5.98 -11.73 -25.67
CA GLY A 43 -6.52 -10.80 -24.70
C GLY A 43 -6.54 -11.38 -23.28
N ALA A 44 -6.99 -12.63 -23.13
CA ALA A 44 -6.98 -13.35 -21.87
C ALA A 44 -5.54 -13.63 -21.38
N ALA A 45 -4.62 -13.95 -22.27
CA ALA A 45 -3.21 -14.15 -21.94
C ALA A 45 -2.58 -12.86 -21.40
N ILE A 46 -2.77 -11.73 -22.09
CA ILE A 46 -2.27 -10.41 -21.65
C ILE A 46 -2.92 -10.02 -20.32
N PHE A 47 -4.25 -10.15 -20.21
CA PHE A 47 -4.96 -9.85 -18.96
C PHE A 47 -4.47 -10.73 -17.80
N GLY A 48 -4.28 -12.03 -18.05
CA GLY A 48 -3.75 -12.97 -17.08
C GLY A 48 -2.32 -12.62 -16.65
N LEU A 49 -1.48 -12.19 -17.60
CA LEU A 49 -0.09 -11.78 -17.33
C LEU A 49 -0.06 -10.48 -16.51
N LEU A 50 -0.88 -9.50 -16.87
CA LEU A 50 -1.03 -8.25 -16.12
C LEU A 50 -1.61 -8.51 -14.72
N TYR A 51 -2.65 -9.32 -14.61
CA TYR A 51 -3.25 -9.69 -13.33
C TYR A 51 -2.23 -10.42 -12.45
N TYR A 52 -1.53 -11.41 -12.99
CA TYR A 52 -0.50 -12.13 -12.25
C TYR A 52 0.66 -11.21 -11.86
N PHE A 53 1.12 -10.32 -12.74
CA PHE A 53 2.26 -9.47 -12.42
C PHE A 53 1.92 -8.31 -11.49
N PHE A 54 0.77 -7.66 -11.65
CA PHE A 54 0.36 -6.51 -10.85
C PHE A 54 -0.40 -6.91 -9.57
N VAL A 55 -1.35 -7.85 -9.65
CA VAL A 55 -2.22 -8.18 -8.50
C VAL A 55 -1.56 -9.17 -7.55
N ARG A 56 -0.78 -10.14 -8.05
CA ARG A 56 -0.05 -11.09 -7.18
C ARG A 56 1.04 -10.39 -6.35
N ARG A 57 1.70 -9.37 -6.91
CA ARG A 57 2.78 -8.63 -6.23
C ARG A 57 2.26 -7.56 -5.27
N ASN A 58 1.09 -6.99 -5.55
CA ASN A 58 0.46 -5.96 -4.73
C ASN A 58 -0.56 -6.51 -3.71
N SER A 59 -0.29 -7.64 -3.06
CA SER A 59 -0.88 -7.96 -1.76
C SER A 59 0.10 -7.62 -0.61
N PRO A 60 0.36 -6.33 -0.32
CA PRO A 60 1.25 -5.92 0.77
C PRO A 60 0.63 -6.13 2.16
N THR A 61 -0.69 -6.31 2.26
CA THR A 61 -1.42 -6.25 3.54
C THR A 61 -1.21 -7.49 4.41
N ASN A 62 -1.10 -8.68 3.83
CA ASN A 62 -1.08 -9.91 4.64
C ASN A 62 0.31 -10.38 5.06
N THR A 63 1.37 -10.00 4.34
CA THR A 63 2.72 -10.54 4.61
C THR A 63 3.49 -9.67 5.60
N GLU A 64 3.48 -8.35 5.43
CA GLU A 64 4.23 -7.44 6.30
C GLU A 64 3.59 -7.31 7.68
N ASP A 65 2.27 -7.18 7.76
CA ASP A 65 1.57 -7.08 9.05
C ASP A 65 1.66 -8.39 9.84
N ARG A 66 1.65 -9.53 9.17
CA ARG A 66 1.87 -10.84 9.80
C ARG A 66 3.31 -11.01 10.28
N LYS A 67 4.31 -10.50 9.56
CA LYS A 67 5.71 -10.47 10.02
C LYS A 67 5.87 -9.58 11.24
N LYS A 68 5.31 -8.36 11.23
CA LYS A 68 5.32 -7.42 12.36
C LYS A 68 4.63 -8.01 13.59
N TYR A 69 3.46 -8.62 13.39
CA TYR A 69 2.74 -9.33 14.46
C TYR A 69 3.59 -10.46 15.05
N LYS A 70 4.18 -11.31 14.22
CA LYS A 70 5.08 -12.39 14.69
C LYS A 70 6.27 -11.86 15.47
N GLN A 71 6.89 -10.76 15.02
CA GLN A 71 7.99 -10.10 15.74
C GLN A 71 7.53 -9.54 17.09
N ALA A 72 6.39 -8.86 17.13
CA ALA A 72 5.81 -8.29 18.35
C ALA A 72 5.44 -9.38 19.38
N VAL A 73 4.83 -10.49 18.93
CA VAL A 73 4.52 -11.63 19.80
C VAL A 73 5.80 -12.27 20.35
N LYS A 74 6.84 -12.43 19.52
CA LYS A 74 8.13 -12.96 19.97
C LYS A 74 8.76 -12.05 21.03
N GLN A 75 8.76 -10.73 20.81
CA GLN A 75 9.27 -9.77 21.80
C GLN A 75 8.47 -9.79 23.10
N SER A 76 7.14 -9.86 23.04
CA SER A 76 6.27 -9.95 24.20
C SER A 76 6.55 -11.23 25.00
N LYS A 77 6.58 -12.40 24.33
CA LYS A 77 6.90 -13.68 24.97
C LYS A 77 8.28 -13.65 25.63
N THR A 78 9.31 -13.11 24.99
CA THR A 78 10.65 -13.01 25.59
C THR A 78 10.66 -12.06 26.82
N LYS A 79 9.90 -10.97 26.78
CA LYS A 79 9.79 -10.01 27.90
C LYS A 79 9.08 -10.60 29.12
N TYR A 80 8.04 -11.42 28.91
CA TYR A 80 7.24 -11.96 30.01
C TYR A 80 7.65 -13.38 30.45
N ASN A 81 8.27 -14.20 29.59
CA ASN A 81 8.77 -15.52 29.97
C ASN A 81 10.01 -15.48 30.88
N SER A 82 10.68 -14.33 30.98
CA SER A 82 11.81 -14.13 31.91
C SER A 82 11.39 -13.74 33.32
N THR A 83 10.07 -13.60 33.60
CA THR A 83 9.54 -13.17 34.90
C THR A 83 8.80 -14.28 35.67
N SER A 84 9.15 -15.55 35.43
CA SER A 84 8.75 -16.65 36.34
C SER A 84 9.62 -16.72 37.61
N SER A 85 10.45 -15.72 37.88
CA SER A 85 11.13 -15.60 39.17
C SER A 85 10.57 -14.40 39.91
N PRO A 86 9.99 -14.57 41.11
CA PRO A 86 9.54 -13.44 41.90
C PRO A 86 10.78 -12.73 42.47
N ILE A 87 10.68 -11.40 42.59
CA ILE A 87 11.42 -10.46 43.45
C ILE A 87 12.03 -9.28 42.65
N PRO A 88 11.70 -8.03 43.01
CA PRO A 88 12.01 -6.83 42.24
C PRO A 88 13.40 -6.31 42.58
N LYS A 89 14.24 -6.01 41.57
CA LYS A 89 15.47 -5.25 41.78
C LYS A 89 15.64 -4.17 40.71
N LYS A 90 15.60 -2.93 41.18
CA LYS A 90 15.97 -1.71 40.47
C LYS A 90 17.30 -1.91 39.75
N ALA A 91 17.34 -1.64 38.45
CA ALA A 91 18.59 -1.41 37.72
C ALA A 91 18.42 -0.18 36.82
N THR A 92 18.83 0.96 37.35
CA THR A 92 19.09 2.19 36.59
C THR A 92 20.19 1.90 35.56
N HIS A 93 19.83 1.73 34.29
CA HIS A 93 20.81 1.74 33.22
C HIS A 93 21.25 3.19 32.94
N LYS A 94 22.35 3.59 33.59
CA LYS A 94 23.09 4.82 33.29
C LYS A 94 23.57 4.78 31.83
N LYS A 95 23.01 5.65 30.98
CA LYS A 95 23.61 5.95 29.67
C LYS A 95 24.98 6.60 29.90
N LYS A 96 26.04 6.04 29.31
CA LYS A 96 27.37 6.69 29.26
C LYS A 96 27.26 7.97 28.43
N ARG A 97 27.15 9.12 29.11
CA ARG A 97 27.29 10.45 28.50
C ARG A 97 28.76 10.64 28.11
N THR A 98 29.00 10.87 26.83
CA THR A 98 30.30 11.29 26.29
C THR A 98 30.74 12.59 26.98
N LYS A 99 31.94 12.58 27.56
CA LYS A 99 32.52 13.75 28.23
C LYS A 99 32.90 14.78 27.17
N LYS A 100 32.16 15.89 27.07
CA LYS A 100 32.70 17.14 26.56
C LYS A 100 33.06 18.02 27.75
N ALA A 101 34.33 18.35 27.87
CA ALA A 101 34.81 19.35 28.81
C ALA A 101 34.35 20.73 28.34
N SER A 102 33.35 21.31 29.01
CA SER A 102 33.08 22.74 28.92
C SER A 102 33.20 23.30 30.33
N HIS A 103 34.44 23.68 30.62
CA HIS A 103 34.92 24.69 31.57
C HIS A 103 33.88 25.28 32.54
N LEU A 104 34.25 25.22 33.83
CA LEU A 104 33.53 25.72 35.00
C LEU A 104 32.82 27.05 34.75
N ARG A 105 31.54 27.10 35.12
CA ARG A 105 30.88 28.36 35.48
C ARG A 105 30.23 28.17 36.84
N VAL A 106 30.61 29.03 37.77
CA VAL A 106 29.89 29.21 39.04
C VAL A 106 28.48 29.63 38.66
N ILE A 107 27.48 28.81 39.00
CA ILE A 107 26.09 29.24 38.92
C ILE A 107 25.87 30.09 40.18
N GLU A 108 25.98 31.40 40.02
CA GLU A 108 25.50 32.34 41.03
C GLU A 108 23.99 32.12 41.20
N GLY A 109 23.60 31.74 42.41
CA GLY A 109 22.19 31.53 42.73
C GLY A 109 21.47 32.86 42.88
N SER A 110 20.64 33.22 41.89
CA SER A 110 19.58 34.22 42.08
C SER A 110 18.44 33.60 42.89
N LYS A 111 18.65 33.49 44.20
CA LYS A 111 17.64 33.17 45.20
C LYS A 111 16.74 34.39 45.42
N SER A 112 15.84 34.66 44.49
CA SER A 112 14.61 35.43 44.76
C SER A 112 13.43 34.76 44.08
N LYS A 113 12.80 33.85 44.83
CA LYS A 113 11.52 33.24 44.46
C LYS A 113 10.46 34.33 44.33
N LYS A 114 9.86 34.36 43.13
CA LYS A 114 8.46 34.67 42.82
C LYS A 114 7.77 35.79 43.62
N LYS A 115 7.58 36.90 42.91
CA LYS A 115 6.36 37.74 42.80
C LYS A 115 5.16 37.24 43.62
N ASN A 116 4.68 38.11 44.51
CA ASN A 116 3.28 38.32 44.91
C ASN A 116 2.41 37.07 45.04
N ARG A 117 2.32 36.53 46.26
CA ARG A 117 1.12 35.84 46.74
C ARG A 117 0.61 36.59 47.96
N ALA A 118 -0.33 37.49 47.73
CA ALA A 118 -1.20 38.08 48.73
C ALA A 118 -2.66 37.91 48.25
N SER A 119 -3.58 37.92 49.21
CA SER A 119 -5.02 37.57 49.19
C SER A 119 -5.28 36.06 49.31
N TYR A 120 -5.92 35.53 50.36
CA TYR A 120 -6.76 36.09 51.43
C TYR A 120 -6.33 35.57 52.81
#